data_AF-A0A3M1Q172-F1
#
_entry.id   AF-A0A3M1Q172-F1
#
_cell.length_a   1.000
_cell.length_b   1.000
_cell.length_c   1.000
_cell.angle_alpha   90.00
_cell.angle_beta   90.00
_cell.angle_gamma   90.00
#
_symmetry.space_group_name_H-M   'P 1'
#
loop_
_entity.id
_entity.type
_entity.pdbx_description
1 polymer ?
#
loop_
_entity_poly.entity_id
_entity_poly.type
_entity_poly.pdbx_seq_one_letter_code
_entity_poly.pdbx_strand_id
1 'polypeptide(L)'
;REFPEARTPEDELSDEPWFPVAENDVFPEEFGRFLGMPGELREEFVRWHGELLTARWWQEMQQRTRAGELVDVIPYREDSRLHPRRGR
;
A
#
# COMPACT_ATOMS: atom_id res chain seq x y z
N ARG A 1 -9.72 2.48 -2.13
CA ARG A 1 -10.78 2.56 -1.11
C ARG A 1 -10.55 1.44 -0.12
N GLU A 2 -11.06 1.54 1.10
CA GLU A 2 -11.01 0.40 2.03
C GLU A 2 -11.96 -0.70 1.53
N PHE A 3 -11.52 -1.95 1.70
CA PHE A 3 -12.37 -3.11 1.45
C PHE A 3 -13.41 -3.21 2.58
N PRO A 4 -14.72 -3.28 2.26
CA PRO A 4 -15.75 -3.26 3.29
C PRO A 4 -15.81 -4.60 4.06
N GLU A 5 -16.09 -4.52 5.36
CA GLU A 5 -16.29 -5.69 6.21
C GLU A 5 -17.63 -6.37 5.88
N ALA A 6 -17.63 -7.70 5.76
CA ALA A 6 -18.84 -8.47 5.48
C ALA A 6 -19.85 -8.32 6.63
N ARG A 7 -21.13 -8.18 6.29
CA ARG A 7 -22.19 -7.95 7.28
C ARG A 7 -22.80 -9.25 7.77
N THR A 8 -22.72 -10.31 6.96
CA THR A 8 -23.24 -11.64 7.27
C THR A 8 -22.31 -12.73 6.73
N PRO A 9 -22.40 -13.98 7.23
CA PRO A 9 -21.59 -15.10 6.71
C PRO A 9 -21.83 -15.38 5.22
N GLU A 10 -23.04 -15.11 4.72
CA GLU A 10 -23.38 -15.28 3.31
C GLU A 10 -22.64 -14.26 2.43
N ASP A 11 -22.46 -13.02 2.91
CA ASP A 11 -21.68 -11.98 2.24
C ASP A 11 -20.19 -12.40 2.09
N GLU A 12 -19.63 -13.18 3.04
CA GLU A 12 -18.24 -13.70 2.96
C GLU A 12 -18.06 -14.83 1.95
N LEU A 13 -19.12 -15.63 1.73
CA LEU A 13 -19.11 -16.79 0.83
C LEU A 13 -19.57 -16.46 -0.59
N SER A 14 -19.99 -15.22 -0.84
CA SER A 14 -20.46 -14.77 -2.15
C SER A 14 -19.32 -14.70 -3.16
N ASP A 15 -19.51 -15.32 -4.33
CA ASP A 15 -18.57 -15.23 -5.46
C ASP A 15 -18.60 -13.84 -6.13
N GLU A 16 -19.69 -13.09 -5.96
CA GLU A 16 -19.82 -11.71 -6.44
C GLU A 16 -19.69 -10.70 -5.28
N PRO A 17 -19.06 -9.52 -5.51
CA PRO A 17 -19.03 -8.46 -4.50
C PRO A 17 -20.45 -8.01 -4.13
N TRP A 18 -20.79 -8.08 -2.85
CA TRP A 18 -22.08 -7.62 -2.31
C TRP A 18 -22.17 -6.08 -2.19
N PHE A 19 -21.09 -5.37 -2.53
CA PHE A 19 -20.97 -3.92 -2.49
C PHE A 19 -20.63 -3.35 -3.88
N PRO A 20 -21.02 -2.09 -4.17
CA PRO A 20 -20.75 -1.48 -5.46
C PRO A 20 -19.25 -1.21 -5.66
N VAL A 21 -18.73 -1.67 -6.80
CA VAL A 21 -17.36 -1.43 -7.29
C VAL A 21 -17.43 -0.59 -8.56
N ALA A 22 -16.78 0.58 -8.56
CA ALA A 22 -16.63 1.41 -9.75
C ALA A 22 -15.40 1.01 -10.58
N GLU A 23 -15.36 1.42 -11.86
CA GLU A 23 -14.30 1.06 -12.81
C GLU A 23 -12.86 1.35 -12.32
N ASN A 24 -12.67 2.41 -11.53
CA ASN A 24 -11.36 2.85 -11.04
C ASN A 24 -11.15 2.57 -9.54
N ASP A 25 -11.98 1.72 -8.94
CA ASP A 25 -11.81 1.36 -7.53
C ASP A 25 -10.65 0.39 -7.36
N VAL A 26 -9.71 0.76 -6.49
CA VAL A 26 -8.56 -0.05 -6.11
C VAL A 26 -8.66 -0.40 -4.63
N PHE A 27 -8.48 -1.68 -4.29
CA PHE A 27 -8.48 -2.23 -2.94
C PHE A 27 -7.09 -2.83 -2.64
N PRO A 28 -6.17 -2.06 -2.04
CA PRO A 28 -4.81 -2.51 -1.78
C PRO A 28 -4.70 -3.75 -0.88
N GLU A 29 -5.72 -3.99 -0.06
CA GLU A 29 -5.83 -5.14 0.82
C GLU A 29 -5.78 -6.48 0.04
N GLU A 30 -6.29 -6.49 -1.19
CA GLU A 30 -6.28 -7.67 -2.05
C GLU A 30 -4.92 -7.91 -2.73
N PHE A 31 -4.01 -6.94 -2.75
CA PHE A 31 -2.67 -7.10 -3.37
C PHE A 31 -1.89 -8.24 -2.73
N GLY A 32 -2.05 -8.46 -1.42
CA GLY A 32 -1.40 -9.58 -0.74
C GLY A 32 -1.79 -10.96 -1.29
N ARG A 33 -2.98 -11.09 -1.90
CA ARG A 33 -3.43 -12.31 -2.59
C ARG A 33 -2.88 -12.36 -4.02
N PHE A 34 -2.91 -11.24 -4.74
CA PHE A 34 -2.48 -11.17 -6.14
C PHE A 34 -0.97 -11.27 -6.35
N LEU A 35 -0.16 -10.73 -5.43
CA LEU A 35 1.30 -10.72 -5.57
C LEU A 35 1.93 -12.12 -5.48
N GLY A 36 1.17 -13.14 -5.05
CA GLY A 36 1.58 -14.54 -5.13
C GLY A 36 2.86 -14.87 -4.36
N MET A 37 3.17 -14.11 -3.29
CA MET A 37 4.40 -14.27 -2.54
C MET A 37 4.39 -15.55 -1.69
N PRO A 38 5.44 -16.40 -1.76
CA PRO A 38 5.65 -17.52 -0.84
C PRO A 38 5.61 -17.06 0.62
N GLY A 39 5.21 -17.95 1.55
CA GLY A 39 4.95 -17.62 2.96
C GLY A 39 6.01 -16.74 3.63
N GLU A 40 7.28 -17.15 3.59
CA GLU A 40 8.39 -16.39 4.19
C GLU A 40 8.59 -15.01 3.54
N LEU A 41 8.44 -14.91 2.22
CA LEU A 41 8.55 -13.64 1.49
C LEU A 41 7.36 -12.72 1.76
N ARG A 42 6.16 -13.28 1.93
CA ARG A 42 4.96 -12.53 2.32
C ARG A 42 5.13 -11.97 3.73
N GLU A 43 5.65 -12.76 4.67
CA GLU A 43 5.91 -12.31 6.03
C GLU A 43 6.91 -11.15 6.06
N GLU A 44 8.01 -11.27 5.30
CA GLU A 44 9.01 -10.21 5.19
C GLU A 44 8.45 -8.96 4.50
N PHE A 45 7.64 -9.12 3.45
CA PHE A 45 6.96 -8.01 2.80
C PHE A 45 6.01 -7.28 3.77
N VAL A 46 5.18 -8.01 4.51
CA VAL A 46 4.26 -7.39 5.47
C VAL A 46 5.03 -6.69 6.59
N ARG A 47 6.17 -7.24 7.02
CA ARG A 47 7.03 -6.64 8.05
C ARG A 47 7.58 -5.27 7.62
N TRP A 48 8.01 -5.12 6.37
CA TRP A 48 8.65 -3.89 5.89
C TRP A 48 7.76 -2.95 5.09
N HIS A 49 6.72 -3.49 4.46
CA HIS A 49 5.90 -2.83 3.45
C HIS A 49 4.39 -3.07 3.65
N GLY A 50 3.98 -3.47 4.87
CA GLY A 50 2.58 -3.74 5.18
C GLY A 50 1.65 -2.55 4.91
N GLU A 51 2.17 -1.31 5.03
CA GLU A 51 1.41 -0.10 4.72
C GLU A 51 0.92 -0.05 3.26
N LEU A 52 1.63 -0.68 2.32
CA LEU A 52 1.24 -0.74 0.90
C LEU A 52 -0.07 -1.53 0.68
N LEU A 53 -0.45 -2.40 1.63
CA LEU A 53 -1.69 -3.16 1.63
C LEU A 53 -2.86 -2.40 2.25
N THR A 54 -2.68 -1.11 2.58
CA THR A 54 -3.72 -0.29 3.21
C THR A 54 -4.19 0.81 2.26
N ALA A 55 -5.50 1.01 2.15
CA ALA A 55 -6.04 2.14 1.39
C ALA A 55 -5.51 3.51 1.86
N ARG A 56 -5.30 3.66 3.17
CA ARG A 56 -4.82 4.90 3.80
C ARG A 56 -3.49 5.39 3.22
N TRP A 57 -2.49 4.52 3.09
CA TRP A 57 -1.17 4.90 2.56
C TRP A 57 -1.29 5.52 1.16
N TRP A 58 -2.08 4.90 0.28
CA TRP A 58 -2.29 5.40 -1.08
C TRP A 58 -3.07 6.72 -1.11
N GLN A 59 -4.04 6.91 -0.22
CA GLN A 59 -4.75 8.17 -0.08
C GLN A 59 -3.83 9.30 0.39
N GLU A 60 -2.93 9.03 1.34
CA GLU A 60 -1.92 9.98 1.80
C GLU A 60 -0.96 10.34 0.65
N MET A 61 -0.47 9.36 -0.10
CA MET A 61 0.38 9.60 -1.27
C MET A 61 -0.32 10.44 -2.35
N GLN A 62 -1.59 10.14 -2.67
CA GLN A 62 -2.38 10.95 -3.60
C GLN A 62 -2.53 12.40 -3.11
N GLN A 63 -2.74 12.61 -1.81
CA GLN A 63 -2.84 13.96 -1.24
C GLN A 63 -1.52 14.73 -1.38
N ARG A 64 -0.39 14.10 -1.05
CA ARG A 64 0.94 14.69 -1.19
C ARG A 64 1.24 15.07 -2.64
N THR A 65 0.96 14.17 -3.58
CA THR A 65 1.11 14.45 -5.02
C THR A 65 0.22 15.62 -5.47
N ARG A 66 -1.04 15.68 -5.03
CA ARG A 66 -1.95 16.79 -5.35
C ARG A 66 -1.53 18.11 -4.71
N ALA A 67 -0.87 18.06 -3.56
CA ALA A 67 -0.29 19.23 -2.90
C ALA A 67 0.98 19.74 -3.62
N GLY A 68 1.44 19.07 -4.69
CA GLY A 68 2.65 19.43 -5.43
C GLY A 68 3.93 19.06 -4.69
N GLU A 69 3.86 18.16 -3.70
CA GLU A 69 5.04 17.68 -3.01
C GLU A 69 5.89 16.83 -3.96
N LEU A 70 7.14 17.24 -4.17
CA LEU A 70 8.14 16.45 -4.88
C LEU A 70 8.78 15.49 -3.89
N VAL A 71 8.41 14.22 -3.98
CA VAL A 71 9.05 13.15 -3.20
C VAL A 71 10.38 12.82 -3.84
N ASP A 72 11.48 13.15 -3.16
CA ASP A 72 12.83 12.85 -3.64
C ASP A 72 13.07 11.33 -3.71
N VAL A 73 13.41 10.85 -4.91
CA VAL A 73 13.87 9.48 -5.13
C VAL A 73 15.38 9.51 -5.25
N ILE A 74 16.08 9.15 -4.16
CA ILE A 74 17.54 9.11 -4.15
C ILE A 74 18.00 7.74 -4.68
N PRO A 75 18.72 7.68 -5.81
CA PRO A 75 19.08 6.41 -6.47
C PRO A 75 20.25 5.67 -5.78
N TYR A 76 20.56 6.03 -4.53
CA TYR A 76 21.66 5.47 -3.76
C TYR A 76 21.16 4.99 -2.40
N ARG A 77 21.77 3.89 -1.93
CA ARG A 77 21.58 3.40 -0.57
C ARG A 77 21.96 4.50 0.42
N GLU A 78 21.29 4.51 1.57
CA GLU A 78 21.51 5.52 2.60
C GLU A 78 22.98 5.63 3.02
N ASP A 79 23.67 4.49 3.17
CA ASP A 79 25.10 4.41 3.52
C ASP A 79 26.05 4.99 2.45
N SER A 80 25.58 5.16 1.22
CA SER A 80 26.33 5.78 0.11
C SER A 80 26.06 7.28 -0.02
N ARG A 81 25.19 7.85 0.82
CA ARG A 81 24.86 9.27 0.78
C ARG A 81 25.98 10.09 1.41
N LEU A 82 26.41 11.14 0.70
CA LEU A 82 27.34 12.11 1.27
C LEU A 82 26.59 12.93 2.32
N HIS A 83 26.91 12.72 3.59
CA HIS A 83 26.38 13.57 4.64
C HIS A 83 27.06 14.95 4.58
N PRO A 84 26.30 16.06 4.62
CA PRO A 84 26.90 17.37 4.70
C PRO A 84 27.78 17.43 5.95
N ARG A 85 29.03 17.89 5.81
CA ARG A 85 29.92 18.11 6.95
C ARG A 85 29.22 19.10 7.87
N ARG A 86 28.90 18.71 9.11
CA ARG A 86 28.44 19.66 10.14
C ARG A 86 29.50 20.74 10.26
N GLY A 87 29.19 21.94 9.75
CA GLY A 87 30.08 23.10 9.80
C GLY A 87 30.33 23.53 11.25
N ARG A 88 31.58 23.89 11.53
CA ARG A 88 31.95 24.76 12.65
C ARG A 88 31.44 26.17 12.40
#